data_AF-A0A945ECT6-F1
#
_entry.id   AF-A0A945ECT6-F1
#
_cell.length_a   1.000
_cell.length_b   1.000
_cell.length_c   1.000
_cell.angle_alpha   90.00
_cell.angle_beta   90.00
_cell.angle_gamma   90.00
#
_symmetry.space_group_name_H-M   'P 1'
#
loop_
_entity.id
_entity.type
_entity.pdbx_description
1 polymer ?
#
loop_
_entity_poly.entity_id
_entity_poly.type
_entity_poly.pdbx_seq_one_letter_code
_entity_poly.pdbx_strand_id
1 'polypeptide(L)'
;MSKYPKEIKMSKKNEYRDGATIVAKESAWTFWRFLPLLLLVIVVVLLVVWSLKSTGIIGKDIEREVVQHSQQYVESKQAKLQNLYTKYVELQTKATEAEFAGVTELVDVYYAQQKAILVQMRREVTNIPSHQVPPEVQKLLQ
;
A
#
# COMPACT_ATOMS: atom_id res chain seq x y z
N MET A 1 -82.15 -13.37 10.02
CA MET A 1 -81.54 -14.07 11.17
C MET A 1 -81.08 -15.44 10.67
N SER A 2 -79.79 -15.61 10.38
CA SER A 2 -79.19 -16.93 10.15
C SER A 2 -77.76 -16.88 10.66
N LYS A 3 -77.51 -17.63 11.73
CA LYS A 3 -76.25 -17.74 12.47
C LYS A 3 -75.28 -18.57 11.64
N TYR A 4 -74.28 -17.96 11.02
CA TYR A 4 -73.12 -18.71 10.54
C TYR A 4 -72.21 -19.03 11.73
N PRO A 5 -71.72 -20.28 11.86
CA PRO A 5 -71.02 -20.73 13.06
C PRO A 5 -69.61 -20.11 13.15
N LYS A 6 -69.36 -19.40 14.26
CA LYS A 6 -68.05 -18.84 14.65
C LYS A 6 -66.95 -19.90 14.85
N GLU A 7 -67.31 -21.18 14.89
CA GLU A 7 -66.41 -22.27 15.29
C GLU A 7 -65.37 -22.65 14.21
N ILE A 8 -65.70 -22.50 12.92
CA ILE A 8 -64.79 -22.88 11.82
C ILE A 8 -63.57 -21.93 11.74
N LYS A 9 -63.71 -20.68 12.19
CA LYS A 9 -62.63 -19.69 12.15
C LYS A 9 -61.63 -19.82 13.30
N MET A 10 -62.02 -20.39 14.45
CA MET A 10 -61.11 -20.63 15.57
C MET A 10 -60.24 -21.88 15.37
N SER A 11 -60.78 -22.93 14.73
CA SER A 11 -60.03 -24.16 14.43
C SER A 11 -58.84 -23.90 13.50
N LYS A 12 -59.04 -23.15 12.40
CA LYS A 12 -57.97 -22.90 11.41
C LYS A 12 -56.83 -22.03 11.96
N LYS A 13 -57.13 -21.02 12.79
CA LYS A 13 -56.09 -20.09 13.30
C LYS A 13 -55.14 -20.76 14.30
N ASN A 14 -55.63 -21.76 15.05
CA ASN A 14 -54.80 -22.56 15.94
C ASN A 14 -53.94 -23.55 15.16
N GLU A 15 -54.48 -24.17 14.11
CA GLU A 15 -53.75 -25.13 13.26
C GLU A 15 -52.55 -24.49 12.54
N TYR A 16 -52.68 -23.26 12.03
CA TYR A 16 -51.55 -22.52 11.44
C TYR A 16 -50.50 -22.09 12.49
N ARG A 17 -50.91 -21.75 13.72
CA ARG A 17 -49.97 -21.37 14.78
C ARG A 17 -49.22 -22.58 15.31
N ASP A 18 -49.92 -23.69 15.50
CA ASP A 18 -49.35 -24.95 15.97
C ASP A 18 -48.38 -25.53 14.94
N GLY A 19 -48.76 -25.50 13.65
CA GLY A 19 -47.87 -25.86 12.54
C GLY A 19 -46.62 -24.98 12.47
N ALA A 20 -46.76 -23.66 12.64
CA ALA A 20 -45.62 -22.76 12.67
C ALA A 20 -44.67 -23.02 13.86
N THR A 21 -45.20 -23.36 15.04
CA THR A 21 -44.37 -23.72 16.20
C THR A 21 -43.65 -25.06 16.04
N ILE A 22 -44.26 -26.04 15.36
CA ILE A 22 -43.63 -27.32 15.06
C ILE A 22 -42.48 -27.11 14.06
N VAL A 23 -42.73 -26.37 12.98
CA VAL A 23 -41.70 -26.02 11.98
C VAL A 23 -40.59 -25.17 12.60
N ALA A 24 -40.91 -24.26 13.53
CA ALA A 24 -39.90 -23.47 14.25
C ALA A 24 -39.02 -24.35 15.16
N LYS A 25 -39.59 -25.37 15.80
CA LYS A 25 -38.86 -26.28 16.69
C LYS A 25 -37.96 -27.25 15.89
N GLU A 26 -38.44 -27.74 14.76
CA GLU A 26 -37.67 -28.58 13.84
C GLU A 26 -36.56 -27.79 13.12
N SER A 27 -36.84 -26.55 12.71
CA SER A 27 -35.84 -25.68 12.10
C SER A 27 -34.76 -25.26 13.11
N ALA A 28 -35.12 -25.02 14.37
CA ALA A 28 -34.15 -24.77 15.44
C ALA A 28 -33.22 -25.97 15.66
N TRP A 29 -33.75 -27.19 15.70
CA TRP A 29 -32.93 -28.40 15.85
C TRP A 29 -31.97 -28.59 14.68
N THR A 30 -32.47 -28.39 13.45
CA THR A 30 -31.69 -28.46 12.22
C THR A 30 -30.61 -27.38 12.19
N PHE A 31 -30.94 -26.14 12.57
CA PHE A 31 -30.01 -25.02 12.64
C PHE A 31 -28.86 -25.30 13.62
N TRP A 32 -29.15 -25.76 14.84
CA TRP A 32 -28.12 -26.12 15.82
C TRP A 32 -27.22 -27.28 15.36
N ARG A 33 -27.76 -28.20 14.54
CA ARG A 33 -26.98 -29.30 13.97
C ARG A 33 -26.00 -28.85 12.89
N PHE A 34 -26.36 -27.87 12.06
CA PHE A 34 -25.53 -27.38 10.96
C PHE A 34 -24.67 -26.15 11.29
N LEU A 35 -25.01 -25.41 12.35
CA LEU A 35 -24.23 -24.28 12.85
C LEU A 35 -22.73 -24.59 13.06
N PRO A 36 -22.32 -25.70 13.68
CA PRO A 36 -20.89 -25.99 13.83
C PRO A 36 -20.19 -26.25 12.49
N LEU A 37 -20.89 -26.84 11.51
CA LEU A 37 -20.34 -27.06 10.17
C LEU A 37 -20.13 -25.73 9.43
N LEU A 38 -21.10 -24.82 9.53
CA LEU A 38 -21.00 -23.46 8.98
C LEU A 38 -19.84 -22.69 9.63
N LEU A 39 -19.73 -22.75 10.95
CA LEU A 39 -18.63 -22.12 11.69
C LEU A 39 -17.27 -22.67 11.28
N LEU A 40 -17.15 -23.98 11.09
CA LEU A 40 -15.93 -24.62 10.63
C LEU A 40 -15.51 -24.10 9.25
N VAL A 41 -16.45 -24.00 8.31
CA VAL A 41 -16.18 -23.43 6.97
C VAL A 41 -15.69 -21.99 7.08
N ILE A 42 -16.33 -21.16 7.91
CA ILE A 42 -15.91 -19.77 8.12
C ILE A 42 -14.49 -19.71 8.70
N VAL A 43 -14.17 -20.54 9.69
CA VAL A 43 -12.83 -20.59 10.29
C VAL A 43 -11.78 -21.00 9.26
N VAL A 44 -12.05 -22.00 8.43
CA VAL A 44 -11.13 -22.42 7.36
C VAL A 44 -10.88 -21.29 6.36
N VAL A 45 -11.94 -20.60 5.92
CA VAL A 45 -11.81 -19.45 5.00
C VAL A 45 -11.00 -18.33 5.64
N LEU A 46 -11.24 -18.01 6.92
CA LEU A 46 -10.47 -17.00 7.65
C LEU A 46 -8.99 -17.38 7.77
N LEU A 47 -8.69 -18.66 8.07
CA LEU A 47 -7.30 -19.14 8.15
C LEU A 47 -6.59 -19.05 6.80
N VAL A 48 -7.28 -19.38 5.69
CA VAL A 48 -6.72 -19.25 4.33
C VAL A 48 -6.44 -17.79 4.00
N VAL A 49 -7.41 -16.89 4.24
CA VAL A 49 -7.25 -15.44 4.00
C VAL A 49 -6.13 -14.86 4.86
N TRP A 50 -6.04 -15.27 6.13
CA TRP A 50 -4.97 -14.84 7.03
C TRP A 50 -3.59 -15.34 6.58
N SER A 51 -3.50 -16.60 6.15
CA SER A 51 -2.25 -17.19 5.62
C SER A 51 -1.81 -16.50 4.34
N LEU A 52 -2.73 -16.18 3.43
CA LEU A 52 -2.43 -15.44 2.21
C LEU A 52 -2.01 -13.99 2.47
N LYS A 53 -2.51 -13.37 3.56
CA LYS A 53 -2.03 -12.07 4.02
C LYS A 53 -0.66 -12.16 4.68
N SER A 54 -0.38 -13.21 5.46
CA SER A 54 0.90 -13.35 6.17
C SER A 54 2.06 -13.70 5.24
N THR A 55 1.80 -14.40 4.12
CA THR A 55 2.82 -14.70 3.10
C THR A 55 3.15 -13.51 2.18
N GLY A 56 2.58 -12.33 2.42
CA GLY A 56 2.89 -11.11 1.67
C GLY A 56 2.29 -11.05 0.26
N ILE A 57 1.57 -12.10 -0.18
CA ILE A 57 0.98 -12.19 -1.53
C ILE A 57 -0.08 -11.09 -1.76
N ILE A 58 -0.75 -10.61 -0.70
CA ILE A 58 -1.91 -9.71 -0.80
C ILE A 58 -1.65 -8.30 -0.23
N GLY A 59 -0.46 -7.97 0.27
CA GLY A 59 -0.28 -6.74 1.06
C GLY A 59 1.00 -5.98 0.80
N LYS A 60 0.94 -4.98 -0.10
CA LYS A 60 1.80 -3.77 -0.18
C LYS A 60 3.32 -3.90 -0.36
N ASP A 61 3.95 -5.01 -0.03
CA ASP A 61 5.41 -5.13 -0.08
C ASP A 61 5.95 -5.68 -1.40
N ILE A 62 5.13 -6.40 -2.18
CA ILE A 62 5.53 -6.88 -3.52
C ILE A 62 5.80 -5.71 -4.47
N GLU A 63 5.00 -4.64 -4.43
CA GLU A 63 5.28 -3.45 -5.25
C GLU A 63 6.56 -2.74 -4.83
N ARG A 64 6.94 -2.80 -3.55
CA ARG A 64 8.13 -2.13 -3.05
C ARG A 64 9.41 -2.92 -3.36
N GLU A 65 9.35 -4.24 -3.26
CA GLU A 65 10.50 -5.13 -3.49
C GLU A 65 10.78 -5.32 -5.00
N VAL A 66 9.74 -5.44 -5.83
CA VAL A 66 9.91 -5.56 -7.30
C VAL A 66 10.37 -4.24 -7.94
N VAL A 67 9.94 -3.09 -7.41
CA VAL A 67 10.42 -1.79 -7.89
C VAL A 67 11.86 -1.52 -7.42
N GLN A 68 12.25 -1.97 -6.23
CA GLN A 68 13.63 -1.78 -5.73
C GLN A 68 14.66 -2.75 -6.36
N HIS A 69 14.24 -3.90 -6.89
CA HIS A 69 15.11 -4.86 -7.58
C HIS A 69 15.07 -4.80 -9.11
N SER A 70 14.22 -3.97 -9.70
CA SER A 70 14.29 -3.71 -11.14
C SER A 70 15.58 -2.96 -11.45
N GLN A 71 16.45 -3.53 -12.29
CA GLN A 71 17.66 -2.85 -12.78
C GLN A 71 17.34 -1.44 -13.32
N GLN A 72 16.17 -1.27 -13.92
CA GLN A 72 15.68 0.01 -14.40
C GLN A 72 15.53 1.07 -13.29
N TYR A 73 15.13 0.68 -12.08
CA TYR A 73 15.05 1.62 -10.95
C TYR A 73 16.44 2.08 -10.54
N VAL A 74 17.37 1.15 -10.36
CA VAL A 74 18.79 1.45 -10.05
C VAL A 74 19.39 2.36 -11.12
N GLU A 75 19.25 2.00 -12.39
CA GLU A 75 19.73 2.79 -13.52
C GLU A 75 19.12 4.19 -13.54
N SER A 76 17.82 4.32 -13.28
CA SER A 76 17.16 5.64 -13.22
C SER A 76 17.72 6.51 -12.09
N LYS A 77 18.06 5.90 -10.95
CA LYS A 77 18.65 6.59 -9.81
C LYS A 77 20.11 6.96 -10.05
N GLN A 78 20.89 6.08 -10.66
CA GLN A 78 22.25 6.38 -11.11
C GLN A 78 22.27 7.51 -12.13
N ALA A 79 21.39 7.47 -13.14
CA ALA A 79 21.25 8.52 -14.13
C ALA A 79 20.85 9.86 -13.49
N LYS A 80 19.94 9.83 -12.50
CA LYS A 80 19.56 11.01 -11.73
C LYS A 80 20.73 11.59 -10.94
N LEU A 81 21.51 10.74 -10.25
CA LEU A 81 22.71 11.17 -9.52
C LEU A 81 23.76 11.77 -10.46
N GLN A 82 23.97 11.16 -11.62
CA GLN A 82 24.88 11.69 -12.63
C GLN A 82 24.41 13.05 -13.15
N ASN A 83 23.11 13.22 -13.41
CA ASN A 83 22.55 14.50 -13.85
C ASN A 83 22.75 15.60 -12.79
N LEU A 84 22.53 15.27 -11.51
CA LEU A 84 22.78 16.19 -10.40
C LEU A 84 24.26 16.57 -10.29
N TYR A 85 25.17 15.60 -10.47
CA TYR A 85 26.61 15.87 -10.51
C TYR A 85 26.98 16.80 -11.67
N THR A 86 26.49 16.56 -12.88
CA THR A 86 26.74 17.43 -14.03
C THR A 86 26.26 18.85 -13.77
N LYS A 87 25.05 19.02 -13.19
CA LYS A 87 24.52 20.33 -12.82
C LYS A 87 25.37 21.02 -11.75
N TYR A 88 25.88 20.27 -10.78
CA TYR A 88 26.79 20.81 -9.76
C TYR A 88 28.05 21.38 -10.42
N VAL A 89 28.68 20.62 -11.32
CA VAL A 89 29.89 21.05 -12.03
C VAL A 89 29.60 22.25 -12.94
N GLU A 90 28.46 22.24 -13.65
CA GLU A 90 28.05 23.37 -14.50
C GLU A 90 27.88 24.66 -13.68
N LEU A 91 27.25 24.57 -12.51
CA LEU A 91 27.13 25.71 -11.60
C LEU A 91 28.49 26.14 -11.06
N GLN A 92 29.43 25.22 -10.88
CA GLN A 92 30.80 25.55 -10.45
C GLN A 92 31.55 26.34 -11.51
N THR A 93 31.43 25.94 -12.78
CA THR A 93 31.95 26.71 -13.90
C THR A 93 31.32 28.10 -13.97
N LYS A 94 29.99 28.19 -13.86
CA LYS A 94 29.27 29.48 -13.86
C LYS A 94 29.62 30.39 -12.68
N ALA A 95 29.81 29.83 -11.49
CA ALA A 95 30.29 30.57 -10.33
C ALA A 95 31.68 31.14 -10.57
N THR A 96 32.58 30.33 -11.12
CA THR A 96 33.95 30.73 -11.45
C THR A 96 33.97 31.82 -12.52
N GLU A 97 33.17 31.69 -13.58
CA GLU A 97 33.02 32.70 -14.62
C GLU A 97 32.48 34.03 -14.07
N ALA A 98 31.47 33.97 -13.20
CA ALA A 98 30.92 35.15 -12.54
C ALA A 98 31.92 35.82 -11.60
N GLU A 99 32.75 35.03 -10.91
CA GLU A 99 33.84 35.52 -10.07
C GLU A 99 34.89 36.25 -10.89
N PHE A 100 35.33 35.69 -12.02
CA PHE A 100 36.22 36.35 -12.97
C PHE A 100 35.62 37.62 -13.57
N ALA A 101 34.31 37.65 -13.79
CA ALA A 101 33.58 38.83 -14.26
C ALA A 101 33.35 39.89 -13.15
N GLY A 102 33.68 39.58 -11.89
CA GLY A 102 33.47 40.47 -10.74
C GLY A 102 32.01 40.62 -10.31
N VAL A 103 31.13 39.71 -10.72
CA VAL A 103 29.69 39.75 -10.42
C VAL A 103 29.39 38.89 -9.18
N THR A 104 29.70 39.41 -8.00
CA THR A 104 29.62 38.69 -6.72
C THR A 104 28.21 38.20 -6.36
N GLU A 105 27.15 38.92 -6.74
CA GLU A 105 25.76 38.51 -6.48
C GLU A 105 25.42 37.17 -7.17
N LEU A 106 25.90 36.96 -8.40
CA LEU A 106 25.67 35.70 -9.12
C LEU A 106 26.48 34.55 -8.52
N VAL A 107 27.68 34.82 -8.02
CA VAL A 107 28.54 33.84 -7.34
C VAL A 107 27.81 33.24 -6.13
N ASP A 108 27.24 34.10 -5.28
CA ASP A 108 26.48 33.66 -4.10
C ASP A 108 25.25 32.83 -4.47
N VAL A 109 24.53 33.24 -5.52
CA VAL A 109 23.36 32.49 -6.03
C VAL A 109 23.79 31.12 -6.53
N TYR A 110 24.87 31.01 -7.30
CA TYR A 110 25.35 29.73 -7.82
C TYR A 110 25.83 28.81 -6.70
N TYR A 111 26.52 29.32 -5.67
CA TYR A 111 26.89 28.53 -4.51
C TYR A 111 25.69 28.06 -3.68
N ALA A 112 24.66 28.89 -3.53
CA ALA A 112 23.42 28.49 -2.87
C ALA A 112 22.73 27.35 -3.63
N GLN A 113 22.69 27.43 -4.97
CA GLN A 113 22.14 26.36 -5.81
C GLN A 113 22.96 25.08 -5.74
N GLN A 114 24.30 25.16 -5.74
CA GLN A 114 25.17 24.00 -5.53
C GLN A 114 24.88 23.29 -4.21
N LYS A 115 24.72 24.06 -3.12
CA LYS A 115 24.40 23.50 -1.81
C LYS A 115 23.05 22.76 -1.82
N ALA A 116 22.04 23.29 -2.52
CA ALA A 116 20.77 22.62 -2.69
C ALA A 116 20.91 21.29 -3.45
N ILE A 117 21.73 21.27 -4.51
CA ILE A 117 22.05 20.05 -5.26
C ILE A 117 22.75 19.03 -4.37
N LEU A 118 23.76 19.42 -3.58
CA LEU A 118 24.45 18.51 -2.67
C LEU A 118 23.51 17.87 -1.65
N VAL A 119 22.57 18.64 -1.09
CA VAL A 119 21.53 18.10 -0.19
C VAL A 119 20.65 17.09 -0.93
N GLN A 120 20.26 17.38 -2.17
CA GLN A 120 19.48 16.46 -2.98
C GLN A 120 20.26 15.18 -3.33
N MET A 121 21.53 15.28 -3.68
CA MET A 121 22.40 14.14 -3.95
C MET A 121 22.53 13.24 -2.72
N ARG A 122 22.75 13.81 -1.53
CA ARG A 122 22.77 13.02 -0.27
C ARG A 122 21.48 12.24 -0.04
N ARG A 123 20.32 12.85 -0.31
CA ARG A 123 19.01 12.18 -0.20
C ARG A 123 18.80 11.08 -1.24
N GLU A 124 19.33 11.25 -2.44
CA GLU A 124 19.19 10.22 -3.49
C GLU A 124 20.16 9.05 -3.28
N VAL A 125 21.35 9.31 -2.74
CA VAL A 125 22.33 8.26 -2.39
C VAL A 125 21.78 7.30 -1.34
N THR A 126 20.97 7.76 -0.38
CA THR A 126 20.33 6.86 0.61
C THR A 126 19.30 5.89 -0.01
N ASN A 127 18.89 6.13 -1.27
CA ASN A 127 17.88 5.31 -1.95
C ASN A 127 18.48 4.20 -2.82
N ILE A 128 19.80 4.11 -2.93
CA ILE A 128 20.49 3.05 -3.69
C ILE A 128 21.63 2.44 -2.87
N PRO A 129 22.02 1.18 -3.14
CA PRO A 129 23.19 0.57 -2.51
C PRO A 129 24.47 1.38 -2.77
N SER A 130 25.33 1.51 -1.75
CA SER A 130 26.56 2.31 -1.82
C SER A 130 27.49 1.93 -2.97
N HIS A 131 27.60 0.63 -3.28
CA HIS A 131 28.41 0.12 -4.40
C HIS A 131 27.86 0.49 -5.79
N GLN A 132 26.63 0.98 -5.87
CA GLN A 132 25.98 1.42 -7.12
C GLN A 132 25.99 2.94 -7.28
N VAL A 133 26.53 3.68 -6.30
CA VAL A 133 26.68 5.13 -6.40
C VAL A 133 27.84 5.45 -7.35
N PRO A 134 27.69 6.35 -8.35
CA PRO A 134 28.78 6.73 -9.23
C PRO A 134 30.03 7.23 -8.47
N PRO A 135 31.25 6.87 -8.88
CA PRO A 135 32.46 7.18 -8.13
C PRO A 135 32.73 8.68 -8.00
N GLU A 136 32.31 9.49 -8.98
CA GLU A 136 32.44 10.95 -8.94
C GLU A 136 31.54 11.55 -7.85
N VAL A 137 30.34 11.00 -7.70
CA VAL A 137 29.38 11.39 -6.65
C VAL A 137 29.89 10.97 -5.28
N GLN A 138 30.49 9.77 -5.16
CA GLN A 138 31.09 9.33 -3.91
C GLN A 138 32.22 10.28 -3.47
N LYS A 139 33.12 10.66 -4.37
CA LYS A 139 34.21 11.59 -4.08
C LYS A 139 33.72 12.98 -3.67
N LEU A 140 32.64 13.45 -4.29
CA LEU A 140 32.06 14.76 -3.98
C LEU A 140 31.37 14.82 -2.60
N LEU A 141 30.89 13.69 -2.11
CA LEU A 141 30.10 13.61 -0.87
C LEU A 141 30.88 13.15 0.37
N GLN A 142 32.12 12.68 0.20
CA GLN A 142 33.08 12.38 1.27
C GLN A 142 33.56 13.66 1.95
#